data_AF-A0AAW9IHV7-F1
#
_entry.id   AF-A0AAW9IHV7-F1
#
_cell.length_a   1.000
_cell.length_b   1.000
_cell.length_c   1.000
_cell.angle_alpha   90.00
_cell.angle_beta   90.00
_cell.angle_gamma   90.00
#
_symmetry.space_group_name_H-M   'P 1'
#
loop_
_entity.id
_entity.type
_entity.pdbx_description
1 polymer ?
#
loop_
_entity_poly.entity_id
_entity_poly.type
_entity_poly.pdbx_seq_one_letter_code
_entity_poly.pdbx_strand_id
1 'polypeptide(L)'
;MGNSVKYGIKRNCGDIDSNIRFKYIYEVCNSFGKNYKGFQRGYCNLPFEEEYALWFPKFYENSTWKNEFRANKKFIFEKFIGDLSKSLEMLDDNIAKHRAKRVVFTNKNGMYEFIGIYEIQPEMSRKEGCSVYKRINETIEKIND
;
A
#
# COMPACT_ATOMS: atom_id res chain seq x y z
N MET A 1 25.38 -8.79 13.54
CA MET A 1 25.00 -7.40 13.20
C MET A 1 24.57 -7.41 11.74
N GLY A 2 23.27 -7.53 11.49
CA GLY A 2 22.73 -7.58 10.12
C GLY A 2 22.51 -6.17 9.62
N ASN A 3 23.13 -5.81 8.50
CA ASN A 3 22.90 -4.54 7.81
C ASN A 3 21.41 -4.42 7.50
N SER A 4 20.71 -3.60 8.29
CA SER A 4 19.27 -3.42 8.20
C SER A 4 19.01 -2.38 7.11
N VAL A 5 18.63 -2.82 5.91
CA VAL A 5 18.36 -1.90 4.81
C VAL A 5 17.15 -1.04 5.15
N LYS A 6 17.30 0.29 5.05
CA LYS A 6 16.22 1.27 5.22
C LYS A 6 15.72 1.76 3.87
N TYR A 7 14.41 2.02 3.79
CA TYR A 7 13.77 2.62 2.62
C TYR A 7 13.05 3.91 3.01
N GLY A 8 13.07 4.87 2.07
CA GLY A 8 12.39 6.15 2.14
C GLY A 8 11.45 6.37 0.96
N ILE A 9 10.57 7.35 1.10
CA ILE A 9 9.68 7.80 0.04
C ILE A 9 10.16 9.18 -0.40
N LYS A 10 10.76 9.30 -1.59
CA LYS A 10 11.09 10.60 -2.17
C LYS A 10 9.99 11.05 -3.12
N ARG A 11 9.61 12.33 -3.05
CA ARG A 11 8.77 12.99 -4.06
C ARG A 11 9.65 13.32 -5.26
N ASN A 12 9.36 12.75 -6.44
CA ASN A 12 9.97 13.04 -7.75
C ASN A 12 11.48 12.74 -7.94
N CYS A 13 11.90 11.46 -8.08
CA CYS A 13 13.17 11.11 -8.76
C CYS A 13 13.19 9.65 -9.26
N GLY A 14 13.99 9.41 -10.30
CA GLY A 14 14.05 8.20 -11.13
C GLY A 14 14.78 6.98 -10.56
N ASP A 15 14.65 5.88 -11.33
CA ASP A 15 15.18 4.52 -11.23
C ASP A 15 15.62 4.01 -9.86
N ILE A 16 14.81 3.11 -9.30
CA ILE A 16 15.11 2.41 -8.05
C ILE A 16 14.77 0.92 -8.18
N ASP A 17 15.57 0.11 -7.48
CA ASP A 17 15.61 -1.36 -7.45
C ASP A 17 14.21 -2.00 -7.35
N SER A 18 13.78 -2.63 -8.44
CA SER A 18 12.47 -3.26 -8.59
C SER A 18 12.38 -4.67 -7.99
N ASN A 19 13.46 -5.18 -7.39
CA ASN A 19 13.55 -6.54 -6.85
C ASN A 19 13.43 -6.63 -5.33
N ILE A 20 12.80 -5.65 -4.68
CA ILE A 20 12.60 -5.66 -3.24
C ILE A 20 11.54 -6.73 -2.87
N ARG A 21 11.97 -7.74 -2.12
CA ARG A 21 11.11 -8.81 -1.62
C ARG A 21 11.37 -9.09 -0.14
N PHE A 22 10.30 -9.25 0.62
CA PHE A 22 10.36 -9.57 2.05
C PHE A 22 9.60 -10.84 2.34
N LYS A 23 9.98 -11.58 3.38
CA LYS A 23 9.25 -12.80 3.77
C LYS A 23 8.00 -12.45 4.56
N TYR A 24 8.09 -11.45 5.43
CA TYR A 24 7.03 -11.08 6.36
C TYR A 24 6.69 -9.59 6.32
N ILE A 25 5.44 -9.26 6.67
CA ILE A 25 4.96 -7.87 6.73
C ILE A 25 5.79 -7.04 7.70
N TYR A 26 6.16 -7.59 8.86
CA TYR A 26 6.93 -6.85 9.86
C TYR A 26 8.32 -6.45 9.34
N GLU A 27 8.92 -7.23 8.43
CA GLU A 27 10.20 -6.89 7.81
C GLU A 27 10.05 -5.66 6.92
N VAL A 28 8.95 -5.59 6.14
CA VAL A 28 8.59 -4.38 5.39
C VAL A 28 8.41 -3.21 6.35
N CYS A 29 7.59 -3.35 7.39
CA CYS A 29 7.38 -2.26 8.34
C CYS A 29 8.71 -1.77 8.96
N ASN A 30 9.61 -2.68 9.34
CA ASN A 30 10.88 -2.35 9.95
C ASN A 30 11.84 -1.67 8.96
N SER A 31 11.77 -2.02 7.68
CA SER A 31 12.54 -1.33 6.62
C SER A 31 12.08 0.12 6.42
N PHE A 32 10.88 0.48 6.88
CA PHE A 32 10.36 1.85 6.95
C PHE A 32 10.36 2.40 8.38
N GLY A 33 11.34 2.01 9.22
CA GLY A 33 11.58 2.63 10.52
C GLY A 33 10.67 2.19 11.66
N LYS A 34 9.92 1.08 11.51
CA LYS A 34 9.27 0.41 12.64
C LYS A 34 10.24 -0.55 13.35
N ASN A 35 9.82 -1.08 14.50
CA ASN A 35 10.57 -2.07 15.27
C ASN A 35 9.65 -3.19 15.80
N TYR A 36 8.94 -3.85 14.89
CA TYR A 36 8.03 -4.95 15.19
C TYR A 36 8.76 -6.29 15.22
N LYS A 37 8.44 -7.12 16.22
CA LYS A 37 8.80 -8.56 16.26
C LYS A 37 7.84 -9.44 15.46
N GLY A 38 6.65 -8.91 15.15
CA GLY A 38 5.61 -9.55 14.36
C GLY A 38 4.50 -8.55 14.05
N PHE A 39 3.89 -8.69 12.87
CA PHE A 39 2.80 -7.80 12.42
C PHE A 39 1.96 -8.55 11.37
N GLN A 40 0.64 -8.62 11.58
CA GLN A 40 -0.28 -9.38 10.72
C GLN A 40 -1.43 -8.54 10.15
N ARG A 41 -1.49 -7.24 10.47
CA ARG A 41 -2.52 -6.36 9.91
C ARG A 41 -2.19 -6.06 8.44
N GLY A 42 -3.22 -5.94 7.60
CA GLY A 42 -3.07 -5.60 6.19
C GLY A 42 -2.64 -4.15 5.92
N TYR A 43 -2.41 -3.37 6.97
CA TYR A 43 -2.18 -1.93 6.90
C TYR A 43 -1.27 -1.45 8.03
N CYS A 44 -0.33 -0.54 7.73
CA CYS A 44 0.54 0.08 8.73
C CYS A 44 0.80 1.57 8.41
N ASN A 45 0.56 2.46 9.38
CA ASN A 45 0.92 3.87 9.27
C ASN A 45 2.45 4.04 9.30
N LEU A 46 2.99 4.91 8.46
CA LEU A 46 4.39 5.32 8.55
C LEU A 46 4.58 6.35 9.68
N PRO A 47 5.69 6.30 10.44
CA PRO A 47 5.89 7.22 11.56
C PRO A 47 6.29 8.64 11.15
N PHE A 48 6.85 8.83 9.95
CA PHE A 48 7.44 10.10 9.49
C PHE A 48 6.72 10.68 8.25
N GLU A 49 5.69 10.01 7.75
CA GLU A 49 4.99 10.37 6.52
C GLU A 49 3.48 10.19 6.71
N GLU A 50 2.81 11.21 7.27
CA GLU A 50 1.36 11.15 7.57
C GLU A 50 0.50 10.96 6.31
N GLU A 51 1.02 11.37 5.15
CA GLU A 51 0.37 11.21 3.85
C GLU A 51 0.38 9.76 3.35
N TYR A 52 1.34 8.97 3.84
CA TYR A 52 1.63 7.63 3.33
C TYR A 52 1.34 6.55 4.35
N ALA A 53 0.95 5.40 3.83
CA ALA A 53 0.88 4.19 4.62
C ALA A 53 1.26 2.97 3.83
N LEU A 54 1.80 1.97 4.53
CA LEU A 54 2.06 0.66 3.98
C LEU A 54 0.74 -0.08 3.86
N TRP A 55 0.52 -0.70 2.71
CA TRP A 55 -0.65 -1.51 2.45
C TRP A 55 -0.24 -2.88 1.91
N PHE A 56 -0.87 -3.91 2.47
CA PHE A 56 -0.60 -5.32 2.17
C PHE A 56 -1.86 -6.00 1.63
N PRO A 57 -2.37 -5.57 0.46
CA PRO A 57 -3.62 -6.07 -0.09
C PRO A 57 -3.51 -7.53 -0.49
N LYS A 58 -4.64 -8.22 -0.37
CA LYS A 58 -4.86 -9.54 -0.94
C LYS A 58 -5.67 -9.37 -2.22
N PHE A 59 -5.13 -9.75 -3.37
CA PHE A 59 -5.82 -9.70 -4.67
C PHE A 59 -6.60 -10.98 -4.98
N TYR A 60 -7.28 -11.48 -3.96
CA TYR A 60 -8.28 -12.52 -4.07
C TYR A 60 -9.48 -12.09 -3.23
N GLU A 61 -10.67 -12.47 -3.69
CA GLU A 61 -11.89 -12.24 -2.93
C GLU A 61 -11.79 -12.99 -1.60
N ASN A 62 -11.95 -12.28 -0.49
CA ASN A 62 -12.12 -12.88 0.83
C ASN A 62 -13.53 -12.60 1.34
N SER A 63 -13.86 -12.96 2.58
CA SER A 63 -15.21 -12.76 3.14
C SER A 63 -15.64 -11.29 3.28
N THR A 64 -14.71 -10.35 3.18
CA THR A 64 -14.93 -8.94 3.56
C THR A 64 -14.51 -7.97 2.45
N TRP A 65 -13.47 -8.31 1.69
CA TRP A 65 -12.85 -7.43 0.70
C TRP A 65 -12.66 -8.13 -0.63
N LYS A 66 -12.94 -7.39 -1.70
CA LYS A 66 -12.61 -7.74 -3.08
C LYS A 66 -11.66 -6.68 -3.61
N ASN A 67 -10.37 -7.05 -3.73
CA ASN A 67 -9.36 -6.19 -4.33
C ASN A 67 -9.05 -6.65 -5.74
N GLU A 68 -8.99 -5.71 -6.68
CA GLU A 68 -8.77 -6.01 -8.10
C GLU A 68 -7.71 -5.06 -8.69
N PHE A 69 -6.81 -5.61 -9.50
CA PHE A 69 -6.00 -4.80 -10.40
C PHE A 69 -6.73 -4.54 -11.71
N ARG A 70 -6.67 -3.30 -12.19
CA ARG A 70 -7.13 -2.94 -13.54
C ARG A 70 -6.03 -2.25 -14.35
N ALA A 71 -6.16 -2.35 -15.67
CA ALA A 71 -5.27 -1.75 -16.66
C ALA A 71 -3.79 -2.01 -16.37
N ASN A 72 -3.38 -3.28 -16.34
CA ASN A 72 -1.99 -3.70 -16.09
C ASN A 72 -1.42 -3.16 -14.76
N LYS A 73 -2.20 -3.29 -13.67
CA LYS A 73 -1.87 -2.81 -12.31
C LYS A 73 -1.78 -1.29 -12.16
N LYS A 74 -2.20 -0.52 -13.18
CA LYS A 74 -2.28 0.94 -13.09
C LYS A 74 -3.29 1.39 -12.03
N PHE A 75 -4.33 0.60 -11.80
CA PHE A 75 -5.33 0.88 -10.78
C PHE A 75 -5.53 -0.30 -9.83
N ILE A 76 -5.81 0.00 -8.57
CA ILE A 76 -6.30 -0.94 -7.58
C ILE A 76 -7.70 -0.49 -7.15
N PHE A 77 -8.65 -1.41 -7.19
CA PHE A 77 -10.01 -1.22 -6.68
C PHE A 77 -10.14 -2.01 -5.39
N GLU A 78 -10.52 -1.36 -4.28
CA GLU A 78 -10.78 -1.99 -2.99
C GLU A 78 -12.26 -1.83 -2.66
N LYS A 79 -13.00 -2.95 -2.71
CA LYS A 79 -14.45 -2.98 -2.51
C LYS A 79 -14.81 -3.84 -1.31
N PHE A 80 -15.67 -3.32 -0.44
CA PHE A 80 -16.28 -4.09 0.63
C PHE A 80 -17.36 -5.01 0.08
N ILE A 81 -17.38 -6.26 0.54
CA ILE A 81 -18.37 -7.25 0.13
C ILE A 81 -19.60 -7.15 1.04
N GLY A 82 -20.78 -6.99 0.44
CA GLY A 82 -22.07 -7.02 1.13
C GLY A 82 -22.59 -5.66 1.61
N ASP A 83 -21.75 -4.63 1.71
CA ASP A 83 -22.17 -3.30 2.15
C ASP A 83 -21.39 -2.18 1.44
N LEU A 84 -22.07 -1.51 0.50
CA LEU A 84 -21.49 -0.41 -0.28
C LEU A 84 -21.27 0.85 0.57
N SER A 85 -22.10 1.08 1.60
CA SER A 85 -22.01 2.27 2.45
C SER A 85 -20.67 2.30 3.20
N LYS A 86 -20.22 1.15 3.72
CA LYS A 86 -18.90 0.99 4.32
C LYS A 86 -17.74 1.32 3.39
N SER A 87 -17.88 1.04 2.10
CA SER A 87 -16.84 1.39 1.11
C SER A 87 -16.72 2.91 0.97
N LEU A 88 -17.83 3.64 1.02
CA LEU A 88 -17.85 5.09 0.92
C LEU A 88 -17.42 5.76 2.23
N GLU A 89 -17.85 5.25 3.38
CA GLU A 89 -17.37 5.73 4.69
C GLU A 89 -15.85 5.62 4.80
N MET A 90 -15.28 4.49 4.38
CA MET A 90 -13.83 4.30 4.40
C MET A 90 -13.09 5.18 3.38
N LEU A 91 -13.69 5.46 2.22
CA LEU A 91 -13.17 6.43 1.27
C LEU A 91 -13.04 7.81 1.94
N ASP A 92 -14.11 8.30 2.53
CA ASP A 92 -14.15 9.62 3.17
C ASP A 92 -13.18 9.68 4.36
N ASP A 93 -13.10 8.62 5.17
CA ASP A 93 -12.19 8.53 6.31
C ASP A 93 -10.70 8.49 5.88
N ASN A 94 -10.38 7.81 4.78
CA ASN A 94 -9.03 7.80 4.21
C ASN A 94 -8.62 9.16 3.64
N ILE A 95 -9.55 9.86 2.98
CA ILE A 95 -9.32 11.22 2.47
C ILE A 95 -9.13 12.19 3.64
N ALA A 96 -10.02 12.16 4.63
CA ALA A 96 -10.00 13.06 5.78
C ALA A 96 -8.73 12.92 6.63
N LYS A 97 -8.18 11.70 6.74
CA LYS A 97 -6.97 11.42 7.52
C LYS A 97 -5.68 11.70 6.74
N HIS A 98 -5.75 12.33 5.56
CA HIS A 98 -4.63 12.54 4.63
C HIS A 98 -3.92 11.25 4.19
N ARG A 99 -4.53 10.08 4.39
CA ARG A 99 -3.95 8.76 4.06
C ARG A 99 -4.19 8.38 2.60
N ALA A 100 -4.10 9.38 1.73
CA ALA A 100 -4.42 9.27 0.32
C ALA A 100 -3.43 8.36 -0.42
N LYS A 101 -2.20 8.24 0.07
CA LYS A 101 -1.13 7.48 -0.59
C LYS A 101 -0.81 6.17 0.12
N ARG A 102 -0.66 5.12 -0.69
CA ARG A 102 -0.35 3.75 -0.27
C ARG A 102 0.96 3.31 -0.91
N VAL A 103 1.91 2.89 -0.09
CA VAL A 103 3.07 2.11 -0.56
C VAL A 103 2.68 0.65 -0.50
N VAL A 104 2.54 0.02 -1.65
CA VAL A 104 1.84 -1.26 -1.75
C VAL A 104 2.83 -2.41 -1.92
N PHE A 105 2.70 -3.39 -1.03
CA PHE A 105 3.42 -4.66 -1.08
C PHE A 105 2.42 -5.81 -1.14
N THR A 106 2.47 -6.64 -2.18
CA THR A 106 1.55 -7.78 -2.31
C THR A 106 2.26 -9.10 -2.08
N ASN A 107 1.58 -10.07 -1.48
CA ASN A 107 2.12 -11.42 -1.39
C ASN A 107 2.03 -12.12 -2.75
N LYS A 108 3.17 -12.54 -3.28
CA LYS A 108 3.31 -13.38 -4.47
C LYS A 108 4.22 -14.54 -4.10
N ASN A 109 3.71 -15.77 -4.22
CA ASN A 109 4.45 -16.99 -3.91
C ASN A 109 5.13 -16.99 -2.52
N GLY A 110 4.44 -16.46 -1.51
CA GLY A 110 4.94 -16.45 -0.14
C GLY A 110 6.01 -15.39 0.15
N MET A 111 6.16 -14.40 -0.72
CA MET A 111 7.03 -13.21 -0.56
C MET A 111 6.22 -11.93 -0.81
N TYR A 112 6.46 -10.90 -0.02
CA TYR A 112 5.89 -9.56 -0.21
C TYR A 112 6.76 -8.77 -1.18
N GLU A 113 6.21 -8.47 -2.36
CA GLU A 113 6.88 -7.72 -3.42
C GLU A 113 6.29 -6.30 -3.49
N PHE A 114 7.17 -5.31 -3.62
CA PHE A 114 6.73 -3.95 -3.90
C PHE A 114 6.12 -3.86 -5.30
N ILE A 115 4.99 -3.16 -5.44
CA ILE A 115 4.28 -3.02 -6.72
C ILE A 115 3.99 -1.58 -7.14
N GLY A 116 4.30 -0.62 -6.27
CA GLY A 116 4.13 0.80 -6.54
C GLY A 116 3.58 1.60 -5.37
N ILE A 117 3.63 2.91 -5.54
CA ILE A 117 2.94 3.89 -4.72
C ILE A 117 1.65 4.26 -5.45
N TYR A 118 0.54 4.20 -4.74
CA TYR A 118 -0.78 4.47 -5.29
C TYR A 118 -1.46 5.59 -4.53
N GLU A 119 -2.23 6.42 -5.22
CA GLU A 119 -2.98 7.53 -4.65
C GLU A 119 -4.47 7.36 -4.91
N ILE A 120 -5.28 7.61 -3.88
CA ILE A 120 -6.73 7.52 -3.97
C ILE A 120 -7.27 8.52 -5.00
N GLN A 121 -8.29 8.13 -5.76
CA GLN A 121 -8.93 8.93 -6.81
C GLN A 121 -10.37 9.23 -6.36
N PRO A 122 -10.64 10.33 -5.64
CA PRO A 122 -11.93 10.55 -4.97
C PRO A 122 -13.13 10.53 -5.93
N GLU A 123 -13.04 11.24 -7.05
CA GLU A 123 -14.14 11.31 -8.03
C GLU A 123 -14.44 9.94 -8.64
N MET A 124 -13.40 9.21 -9.04
CA MET A 124 -13.54 7.85 -9.57
C MET A 124 -14.06 6.89 -8.50
N SER A 125 -13.63 7.04 -7.26
CA SER A 125 -14.06 6.21 -6.14
C SER A 125 -15.56 6.38 -5.85
N ARG A 126 -16.04 7.63 -5.85
CA ARG A 126 -17.48 7.92 -5.71
C ARG A 126 -18.29 7.35 -6.87
N LYS A 127 -17.80 7.48 -8.11
CA LYS A 127 -18.46 6.92 -9.30
C LYS A 127 -18.55 5.39 -9.28
N GLU A 128 -17.49 4.72 -8.84
CA GLU A 128 -17.39 3.26 -8.80
C GLU A 128 -18.00 2.64 -7.53
N GLY A 129 -18.33 3.46 -6.53
CA GLY A 129 -18.85 3.01 -5.24
C GLY A 129 -17.83 2.24 -4.40
N CYS A 130 -16.53 2.44 -4.64
CA CYS A 130 -15.45 1.75 -3.92
C CYS A 130 -14.18 2.60 -3.91
N SER A 131 -13.21 2.26 -3.06
CA SER A 131 -11.93 2.98 -3.05
C SER A 131 -11.12 2.63 -4.30
N VAL A 132 -10.82 3.63 -5.13
CA VAL A 132 -10.00 3.46 -6.32
C VAL A 132 -8.67 4.18 -6.13
N TYR A 133 -7.59 3.44 -6.31
CA TYR A 133 -6.22 3.93 -6.19
C TYR A 133 -5.50 3.85 -7.53
N LYS A 134 -4.86 4.94 -7.95
CA LYS A 134 -4.07 5.03 -9.20
C LYS A 134 -2.58 4.97 -8.87
N ARG A 135 -1.81 4.17 -9.60
CA ARG A 135 -0.36 4.11 -9.45
C ARG A 135 0.27 5.43 -9.87
N ILE A 136 1.02 6.05 -8.96
CA ILE A 136 1.75 7.31 -9.17
C ILE A 136 3.25 7.12 -9.19
N ASN A 137 3.75 6.02 -8.63
CA ASN A 137 5.17 5.66 -8.68
C ASN A 137 5.38 4.15 -8.70
N GLU A 138 6.48 3.70 -9.27
CA GLU A 138 6.89 2.28 -9.39
C GLU A 138 8.20 1.99 -8.65
N THR A 139 8.74 3.00 -7.94
CA THR A 139 10.03 2.95 -7.26
C THR A 139 9.93 3.48 -5.82
N ILE A 140 10.80 2.99 -4.92
CA ILE A 140 10.98 3.48 -3.52
C ILE A 140 12.47 3.58 -3.20
N GLU A 141 12.94 4.65 -2.55
CA GLU A 141 14.37 4.93 -2.40
C GLU A 141 14.99 4.05 -1.30
N LYS A 142 16.13 3.44 -1.58
CA LYS A 142 16.96 2.84 -0.53
C LYS A 142 17.76 3.94 0.16
N ILE A 143 17.58 4.10 1.47
CA ILE A 143 18.38 5.01 2.28
C ILE A 143 19.60 4.23 2.74
N ASN A 144 20.79 4.69 2.34
CA ASN A 144 22.04 4.19 2.91
C ASN A 144 22.23 4.81 4.29
N ASP A 145 22.60 3.97 5.26
CA ASP A 145 23.05 4.41 6.59
C ASP A 145 24.41 5.12 6.50
#